data_AF-A0A838S540-F1
#
_entry.id   AF-A0A838S540-F1
#
_cell.length_a   1.000
_cell.length_b   1.000
_cell.length_c   1.000
_cell.angle_alpha   90.00
_cell.angle_beta   90.00
_cell.angle_gamma   90.00
#
_symmetry.space_group_name_H-M   'P 1'
#
loop_
_entity.id
_entity.type
_entity.pdbx_description
1 polymer ?
#
loop_
_entity_poly.entity_id
_entity_poly.type
_entity_poly.pdbx_seq_one_letter_code
_entity_poly.pdbx_strand_id
1 'polypeptide(L)'
;MTRLDATPGTRPGVTTAEVARALHPLDEDLPGGVHHELAAFLATKRADAEAVDPAFAAAVDSLIDFVLGGGKRIRPTFAWWGWRGAGGSPEDPEAAAVLRAVSSLELIQGSALVHDDLMDGSTTRRGTPTVHVDFAGRHRDAGWLGAPERFGAAAAILLGDMALAWADDMLRGAGLRPDVLRRALAVWQAMRTELFGGQYLDVLTQARGDDSPEAALRVDRYKTAAYT
;
A
#
# COMPACT_ATOMS: atom_id res chain seq x y z
N MET A 1 44.77 -52.13 5.01
CA MET A 1 43.36 -52.34 5.41
C MET A 1 43.05 -51.23 6.40
N THR A 2 42.26 -50.19 6.08
CA THR A 2 40.87 -50.21 5.60
C THR A 2 40.56 -48.88 4.90
N ARG A 3 40.08 -48.92 3.65
CA ARG A 3 39.50 -47.74 2.96
C ARG A 3 38.08 -47.52 3.49
N LEU A 4 37.76 -46.30 3.89
CA LEU A 4 36.40 -45.84 4.16
C LEU A 4 35.76 -45.42 2.83
N ASP A 5 34.84 -46.23 2.30
CA ASP A 5 33.99 -45.83 1.18
C ASP A 5 32.76 -45.08 1.73
N ALA A 6 32.79 -43.75 1.66
CA ALA A 6 31.62 -42.92 1.88
C ALA A 6 30.90 -42.70 0.55
N THR A 7 29.77 -43.37 0.35
CA THR A 7 28.85 -43.08 -0.76
C THR A 7 28.08 -41.79 -0.44
N PRO A 8 28.08 -40.78 -1.33
CA PRO A 8 27.25 -39.60 -1.13
C PRO A 8 25.79 -40.00 -1.38
N GLY A 9 24.99 -40.03 -0.31
CA GLY A 9 23.54 -40.20 -0.40
C GLY A 9 22.93 -39.06 -1.22
N THR A 10 22.43 -39.39 -2.40
CA THR A 10 21.64 -38.49 -3.23
C THR A 10 20.37 -38.13 -2.46
N ARG A 11 20.23 -36.87 -2.03
CA ARG A 11 18.94 -36.38 -1.54
C ARG A 11 17.94 -36.51 -2.69
N PRO A 12 16.75 -37.10 -2.48
CA PRO A 12 15.74 -37.16 -3.53
C PRO A 12 15.43 -35.72 -3.96
N GLY A 13 15.65 -35.44 -5.25
CA GLY A 13 15.31 -34.15 -5.83
C GLY A 13 13.81 -33.98 -5.78
N VAL A 14 13.34 -32.85 -5.24
CA VAL A 14 11.95 -32.43 -5.36
C VAL A 14 11.62 -32.45 -6.85
N THR A 15 10.72 -33.32 -7.25
CA THR A 15 10.33 -33.44 -8.65
C THR A 15 9.48 -32.23 -9.04
N THR A 16 9.58 -31.76 -10.28
CA THR A 16 8.73 -30.66 -10.79
C THR A 16 7.23 -30.96 -10.63
N ALA A 17 6.86 -32.24 -10.50
CA ALA A 17 5.50 -32.70 -10.20
C ALA A 17 5.06 -32.49 -8.74
N GLU A 18 5.97 -32.48 -7.77
CA GLU A 18 5.67 -32.12 -6.37
C GLU A 18 5.51 -30.60 -6.19
N VAL A 19 6.15 -29.82 -7.06
CA VAL A 19 5.96 -28.36 -7.17
C VAL A 19 4.65 -28.03 -7.89
N ALA A 20 4.11 -28.94 -8.69
CA ALA A 20 2.86 -28.77 -9.44
C ALA A 20 1.61 -29.09 -8.61
N ARG A 21 1.59 -28.75 -7.31
CA ARG A 21 0.31 -28.54 -6.63
C ARG A 21 -0.27 -27.28 -7.26
N ALA A 22 -1.46 -27.37 -7.86
CA ALA A 22 -2.17 -26.20 -8.34
C ALA A 22 -2.16 -25.15 -7.22
N LEU A 23 -1.77 -23.92 -7.56
CA LEU A 23 -1.78 -22.84 -6.61
C LEU A 23 -3.21 -22.72 -6.04
N HIS A 24 -3.32 -22.34 -4.77
CA HIS A 24 -4.65 -22.08 -4.23
C HIS A 24 -5.28 -20.94 -5.06
N PRO A 25 -6.59 -20.93 -5.34
CA PRO A 25 -7.21 -19.88 -6.17
C PRO A 25 -6.90 -18.44 -5.71
N LEU A 26 -6.80 -18.23 -4.39
CA LEU A 26 -6.37 -16.95 -3.80
C LEU A 26 -4.92 -16.57 -4.15
N ASP A 27 -4.02 -17.54 -4.35
CA ASP A 27 -2.65 -17.28 -4.79
C ASP A 27 -2.59 -16.97 -6.29
N GLU A 28 -3.44 -17.62 -7.07
CA GLU A 28 -3.51 -17.42 -8.52
C GLU A 28 -3.98 -16.00 -8.86
N ASP A 29 -4.96 -15.47 -8.12
CA ASP A 29 -5.46 -14.10 -8.26
C ASP A 29 -5.42 -13.31 -6.94
N LEU A 30 -4.21 -13.22 -6.37
CA LEU A 30 -4.00 -12.42 -5.18
C LEU A 30 -4.34 -10.92 -5.39
N PRO A 31 -3.98 -10.28 -6.53
CA PRO A 31 -4.39 -8.90 -6.77
C PRO A 31 -5.91 -8.70 -6.79
N GLY A 32 -6.68 -9.66 -7.33
CA GLY A 32 -8.14 -9.66 -7.28
C GLY A 32 -8.67 -9.82 -5.86
N GLY A 33 -8.08 -10.71 -5.06
CA GLY A 33 -8.40 -10.85 -3.63
C GLY A 33 -8.15 -9.57 -2.83
N VAL A 34 -7.01 -8.91 -3.06
CA VAL A 34 -6.67 -7.61 -2.46
C VAL A 34 -7.66 -6.54 -2.88
N HIS A 35 -8.00 -6.47 -4.16
CA HIS A 35 -8.98 -5.52 -4.68
C HIS A 35 -10.35 -5.72 -4.01
N HIS A 36 -10.79 -6.97 -3.83
CA HIS A 36 -12.04 -7.30 -3.17
C HIS A 36 -12.08 -6.78 -1.72
N GLU A 37 -11.03 -7.06 -0.93
CA GLU A 37 -10.97 -6.60 0.47
C GLU A 37 -10.92 -5.07 0.58
N LEU A 38 -10.18 -4.40 -0.31
CA LEU A 38 -10.15 -2.94 -0.38
C LEU A 38 -11.53 -2.37 -0.74
N ALA A 39 -12.20 -2.92 -1.75
CA ALA A 39 -13.50 -2.43 -2.19
C ALA A 39 -14.55 -2.59 -1.09
N ALA A 40 -14.56 -3.73 -0.39
CA ALA A 40 -15.48 -3.97 0.73
C ALA A 40 -15.23 -2.98 1.89
N PHE A 41 -13.98 -2.78 2.27
CA PHE A 41 -13.62 -1.83 3.32
C PHE A 41 -13.96 -0.39 2.93
N LEU A 42 -13.60 0.04 1.72
CA LEU A 42 -13.84 1.40 1.24
C LEU A 42 -15.33 1.71 1.05
N ALA A 43 -16.15 0.73 0.68
CA ALA A 43 -17.61 0.91 0.64
C ALA A 43 -18.17 1.28 2.02
N THR A 44 -17.64 0.69 3.09
CA THR A 44 -18.02 1.04 4.47
C THR A 44 -17.58 2.46 4.80
N LYS A 45 -16.33 2.83 4.46
CA LYS A 45 -15.82 4.18 4.70
C LYS A 45 -16.54 5.27 3.91
N ARG A 46 -17.00 4.95 2.70
CA ARG A 46 -17.87 5.83 1.91
C ARG A 46 -19.20 6.08 2.62
N ALA A 47 -19.81 5.04 3.19
CA ALA A 47 -21.06 5.18 3.94
C ALA A 47 -20.86 6.02 5.22
N ASP A 48 -19.74 5.83 5.93
CA ASP A 48 -19.37 6.68 7.08
C ASP A 48 -19.20 8.15 6.65
N ALA A 49 -18.58 8.41 5.50
CA ALA A 49 -18.41 9.76 4.96
C ALA A 49 -19.75 10.40 4.56
N GLU A 50 -20.66 9.65 3.95
CA GLU A 50 -22.01 10.10 3.58
C GLU A 50 -22.83 10.49 4.81
N ALA A 51 -22.68 9.76 5.91
CA ALA A 51 -23.33 10.07 7.18
C ALA A 51 -22.83 11.39 7.81
N VAL A 52 -21.60 11.80 7.48
CA VAL A 52 -21.06 13.11 7.89
C VAL A 52 -21.59 14.21 6.99
N ASP A 53 -21.37 14.09 5.68
CA ASP A 53 -21.86 15.03 4.68
C ASP A 53 -21.78 14.44 3.25
N PRO A 54 -22.81 14.58 2.39
CA PRO A 54 -22.75 14.10 1.00
C PRO A 54 -21.60 14.70 0.17
N ALA A 55 -21.19 15.94 0.42
CA ALA A 55 -20.04 16.55 -0.25
C ALA A 55 -18.72 15.90 0.19
N PHE A 56 -18.64 15.42 1.43
CA PHE A 56 -17.49 14.66 1.89
C PHE A 56 -17.45 13.26 1.25
N ALA A 57 -18.60 12.58 1.12
CA ALA A 57 -18.68 11.32 0.38
C ALA A 57 -18.20 11.47 -1.08
N ALA A 58 -18.62 12.54 -1.76
CA ALA A 58 -18.16 12.83 -3.13
C ALA A 58 -16.64 13.12 -3.21
N ALA A 59 -16.04 13.66 -2.15
CA ALA A 59 -14.58 13.82 -2.08
C ALA A 59 -13.87 12.48 -1.85
N VAL A 60 -14.45 11.63 -1.01
CA VAL A 60 -13.97 10.27 -0.74
C VAL A 60 -14.05 9.39 -1.98
N ASP A 61 -15.06 9.55 -2.84
CA ASP A 61 -15.17 8.82 -4.10
C ASP A 61 -13.90 8.99 -4.96
N SER A 62 -13.31 10.19 -5.02
CA SER A 62 -12.02 10.40 -5.71
C SER A 62 -10.87 9.58 -5.11
N LEU A 63 -10.82 9.45 -3.78
CA LEU A 63 -9.80 8.63 -3.11
C LEU A 63 -10.04 7.13 -3.35
N ILE A 64 -11.29 6.70 -3.36
CA ILE A 64 -11.68 5.32 -3.67
C ILE A 64 -11.25 4.97 -5.09
N ASP A 65 -11.59 5.82 -6.07
CA ASP A 65 -11.20 5.65 -7.46
C ASP A 65 -9.68 5.64 -7.62
N PHE A 66 -8.97 6.48 -6.86
CA PHE A 66 -7.51 6.51 -6.87
C PHE A 66 -6.89 5.18 -6.38
N VAL A 67 -7.40 4.65 -5.25
CA VAL A 67 -6.89 3.41 -4.65
C VAL A 67 -7.29 2.17 -5.46
N LEU A 68 -8.54 2.10 -5.93
CA LEU A 68 -9.06 0.96 -6.69
C LEU A 68 -8.63 0.98 -8.17
N GLY A 69 -8.48 2.16 -8.75
CA GLY A 69 -8.20 2.41 -10.17
C GLY A 69 -6.83 1.96 -10.68
N GLY A 70 -5.96 1.41 -9.82
CA GLY A 70 -4.92 0.51 -10.30
C GLY A 70 -3.73 0.32 -9.39
N GLY A 71 -2.73 -0.35 -9.93
CA GLY A 71 -1.48 -0.69 -9.27
C GLY A 71 -1.21 -2.18 -9.39
N LYS A 72 0.06 -2.55 -9.44
CA LYS A 72 0.47 -3.97 -9.54
C LYS A 72 0.23 -4.75 -8.23
N ARG A 73 -0.28 -4.08 -7.18
CA ARG A 73 -0.51 -4.62 -5.84
C ARG A 73 0.74 -5.33 -5.28
N ILE A 74 1.93 -4.79 -5.56
CA ILE A 74 3.22 -5.43 -5.26
C ILE A 74 3.42 -5.58 -3.74
N ARG A 75 3.08 -4.54 -2.96
CA ARG A 75 3.25 -4.51 -1.50
C ARG A 75 2.42 -5.56 -0.76
N PRO A 76 1.08 -5.63 -0.96
CA PRO A 76 0.29 -6.70 -0.37
C PRO A 76 0.71 -8.07 -0.91
N THR A 77 1.19 -8.16 -2.16
CA THR A 77 1.73 -9.40 -2.73
C THR A 77 2.97 -9.88 -1.97
N PHE A 78 3.95 -9.02 -1.74
CA PHE A 78 5.13 -9.37 -0.95
C PHE A 78 4.78 -9.77 0.49
N ALA A 79 3.88 -9.03 1.14
CA ALA A 79 3.47 -9.33 2.50
C ALA A 79 2.73 -10.69 2.60
N TRP A 80 1.85 -11.00 1.65
CA TRP A 80 1.18 -12.30 1.55
C TRP A 80 2.19 -13.44 1.35
N TRP A 81 3.09 -13.31 0.37
CA TRP A 81 4.09 -14.34 0.10
C TRP A 81 5.12 -14.47 1.23
N GLY A 82 5.39 -13.42 1.99
CA GLY A 82 6.17 -13.48 3.23
C GLY A 82 5.47 -14.33 4.29
N TRP A 83 4.16 -14.15 4.49
CA TRP A 83 3.36 -15.00 5.39
C TRP A 83 3.30 -16.46 4.92
N ARG A 84 3.13 -16.69 3.61
CA ARG A 84 3.18 -18.04 3.01
C ARG A 84 4.53 -18.71 3.18
N GLY A 85 5.63 -17.98 2.96
CA GLY A 85 6.99 -18.48 3.16
C GLY A 85 7.31 -18.79 4.63
N ALA A 86 6.62 -18.14 5.57
CA ALA A 86 6.72 -18.41 7.00
C ALA A 86 5.86 -19.60 7.47
N GLY A 87 5.18 -20.31 6.56
CA GLY A 87 4.36 -21.49 6.84
C GLY A 87 2.87 -21.22 6.95
N GLY A 88 2.40 -20.01 6.63
CA GLY A 88 0.96 -19.73 6.53
C GLY A 88 0.30 -20.51 5.38
N SER A 89 -0.94 -20.96 5.59
CA SER A 89 -1.74 -21.66 4.58
C SER A 89 -2.97 -20.86 4.20
N PRO A 90 -3.33 -20.73 2.92
CA PRO A 90 -4.53 -20.01 2.49
C PRO A 90 -5.82 -20.72 2.94
N GLU A 91 -5.70 -21.97 3.38
CA GLU A 91 -6.77 -22.78 3.99
C GLU A 91 -6.92 -22.51 5.49
N ASP A 92 -5.98 -21.79 6.11
CA ASP A 92 -6.04 -21.44 7.52
C ASP A 92 -7.24 -20.51 7.79
N PRO A 93 -7.95 -20.66 8.92
CA PRO A 93 -9.01 -19.73 9.31
C PRO A 93 -8.56 -18.27 9.41
N GLU A 94 -7.26 -18.02 9.63
CA GLU A 94 -6.67 -16.69 9.73
C GLU A 94 -6.36 -16.06 8.35
N ALA A 95 -6.40 -16.83 7.25
CA ALA A 95 -5.99 -16.38 5.92
C ALA A 95 -6.75 -15.12 5.45
N ALA A 96 -8.07 -15.07 5.65
CA ALA A 96 -8.87 -13.89 5.30
C ALA A 96 -8.49 -12.66 6.13
N ALA A 97 -8.15 -12.84 7.42
CA ALA A 97 -7.67 -11.74 8.26
C ALA A 97 -6.29 -11.24 7.82
N VAL A 98 -5.40 -12.16 7.42
CA VAL A 98 -4.11 -11.80 6.82
C VAL A 98 -4.30 -11.03 5.51
N LEU A 99 -5.20 -11.49 4.64
CA LEU A 99 -5.47 -10.83 3.36
C LEU A 99 -5.97 -9.39 3.57
N ARG A 100 -6.90 -9.16 4.51
CA ARG A 100 -7.32 -7.80 4.91
C ARG A 100 -6.15 -6.98 5.45
N ALA A 101 -5.36 -7.56 6.35
CA ALA A 101 -4.24 -6.87 6.96
C ALA A 101 -3.20 -6.42 5.93
N VAL A 102 -2.84 -7.28 4.97
CA VAL A 102 -1.87 -6.90 3.92
C VAL A 102 -2.47 -5.94 2.90
N SER A 103 -3.77 -6.04 2.62
CA SER A 103 -4.46 -5.13 1.70
C SER A 103 -4.42 -3.67 2.19
N SER A 104 -4.36 -3.45 3.50
CA SER A 104 -4.21 -2.11 4.09
C SER A 104 -2.95 -1.34 3.63
N LEU A 105 -1.93 -2.04 3.13
CA LEU A 105 -0.72 -1.43 2.55
C LEU A 105 -1.02 -0.55 1.33
N GLU A 106 -2.07 -0.87 0.56
CA GLU A 106 -2.46 -0.06 -0.60
C GLU A 106 -3.07 1.29 -0.19
N LEU A 107 -3.58 1.42 1.04
CA LEU A 107 -4.04 2.70 1.59
C LEU A 107 -2.86 3.58 2.04
N ILE A 108 -1.78 2.99 2.57
CA ILE A 108 -0.52 3.72 2.77
C ILE A 108 0.02 4.19 1.42
N GLN A 109 -0.01 3.33 0.40
CA GLN A 109 0.41 3.72 -0.94
C GLN A 109 -0.46 4.84 -1.50
N GLY A 110 -1.77 4.77 -1.29
CA GLY A 110 -2.71 5.83 -1.64
C GLY A 110 -2.30 7.15 -1.03
N SER A 111 -2.11 7.18 0.29
CA SER A 111 -1.64 8.35 1.04
C SER A 111 -0.34 8.92 0.47
N ALA A 112 0.68 8.07 0.37
CA ALA A 112 2.01 8.47 -0.10
C ALA A 112 1.96 9.11 -1.49
N LEU A 113 1.25 8.50 -2.44
CA LEU A 113 1.16 9.02 -3.80
C LEU A 113 0.37 10.32 -3.90
N VAL A 114 -0.74 10.45 -3.17
CA VAL A 114 -1.54 11.68 -3.17
C VAL A 114 -0.73 12.86 -2.65
N HIS A 115 0.03 12.66 -1.57
CA HIS A 115 0.89 13.70 -1.01
C HIS A 115 2.12 13.97 -1.89
N ASP A 116 2.75 12.94 -2.45
CA ASP A 116 3.89 13.05 -3.37
C ASP A 116 3.50 13.84 -4.64
N ASP A 117 2.32 13.56 -5.22
CA ASP A 117 1.79 14.32 -6.35
C ASP A 117 1.68 15.81 -6.07
N LEU A 118 1.23 16.17 -4.86
CA LEU A 118 1.13 17.57 -4.43
C LEU A 118 2.51 18.19 -4.20
N MET A 119 3.42 17.50 -3.50
CA MET A 119 4.76 18.01 -3.18
C MET A 119 5.59 18.26 -4.44
N ASP A 120 5.48 17.36 -5.42
CA ASP A 120 6.22 17.44 -6.69
C ASP A 120 5.53 18.34 -7.74
N GLY A 121 4.31 18.82 -7.46
CA GLY A 121 3.51 19.57 -8.42
C GLY A 121 3.12 18.76 -9.65
N SER A 122 3.02 17.43 -9.52
CA SER A 122 2.68 16.51 -10.60
C SER A 122 1.23 16.71 -11.04
N THR A 123 1.01 17.02 -12.32
CA THR A 123 -0.35 17.30 -12.82
C THR A 123 -1.13 16.05 -13.18
N THR A 124 -0.43 14.95 -13.47
CA THR A 124 -1.06 13.67 -13.86
C THR A 124 -0.36 12.48 -13.20
N ARG A 125 -1.13 11.42 -12.97
CA ARG A 125 -0.63 10.12 -12.53
C ARG A 125 -1.37 9.03 -13.31
N ARG A 126 -0.62 8.13 -13.96
CA ARG A 126 -1.18 7.04 -14.78
C ARG A 126 -2.20 7.52 -15.84
N GLY A 127 -1.99 8.71 -16.39
CA GLY A 127 -2.85 9.31 -17.41
C GLY A 127 -4.10 10.01 -16.89
N THR A 128 -4.35 10.02 -15.57
CA THR A 128 -5.45 10.77 -14.94
C THR A 128 -4.92 12.00 -14.21
N PRO A 129 -5.72 13.07 -14.06
CA PRO A 129 -5.37 14.20 -13.19
C PRO A 129 -5.04 13.73 -11.76
N THR A 130 -4.07 14.35 -11.12
CA THR A 130 -3.78 14.12 -9.70
C THR A 130 -4.87 14.75 -8.83
N VAL A 131 -5.01 14.30 -7.58
CA VAL A 131 -6.10 14.73 -6.67
C VAL A 131 -6.14 16.26 -6.53
N HIS A 132 -5.00 16.92 -6.35
CA HIS A 132 -4.99 18.37 -6.19
C HIS A 132 -5.40 19.12 -7.47
N VAL A 133 -5.11 18.56 -8.66
CA VAL A 133 -5.52 19.13 -9.94
C VAL A 133 -7.02 18.93 -10.18
N ASP A 134 -7.54 17.73 -9.93
CA ASP A 134 -8.96 17.40 -10.05
C ASP A 134 -9.81 18.33 -9.18
N PHE A 135 -9.46 18.46 -7.89
CA PHE A 135 -10.23 19.32 -6.97
C PHE A 135 -10.10 20.81 -7.29
N ALA A 136 -8.95 21.27 -7.80
CA ALA A 136 -8.83 22.63 -8.32
C ALA A 136 -9.71 22.84 -9.57
N GLY A 137 -9.86 21.83 -10.43
CA GLY A 137 -10.80 21.84 -11.56
C GLY A 137 -12.24 21.99 -11.09
N ARG A 138 -12.68 21.13 -10.15
CA ARG A 138 -14.04 21.18 -9.58
C ARG A 138 -14.36 22.54 -8.94
N HIS A 139 -13.39 23.14 -8.24
CA HIS A 139 -13.55 24.47 -7.65
C HIS A 139 -13.79 25.56 -8.72
N ARG A 140 -13.02 25.53 -9.81
CA ARG A 140 -13.21 26.44 -10.95
C ARG A 140 -14.58 26.26 -11.59
N ASP A 141 -14.97 25.03 -11.87
CA ASP A 141 -16.22 24.70 -12.55
C ASP A 141 -17.44 25.13 -11.74
N ALA A 142 -17.35 25.04 -10.41
CA ALA A 142 -18.40 25.47 -9.50
C ALA A 142 -18.42 26.98 -9.20
N GLY A 143 -17.41 27.73 -9.64
CA GLY A 143 -17.31 29.18 -9.41
C GLY A 143 -17.18 29.54 -7.93
N TRP A 144 -16.55 28.70 -7.12
CA TRP A 144 -16.42 28.92 -5.69
C TRP A 144 -15.46 30.07 -5.34
N LEU A 145 -15.63 30.61 -4.14
CA LEU A 145 -14.78 31.70 -3.64
C LEU A 145 -13.36 31.20 -3.33
N GLY A 146 -12.36 32.07 -3.52
CA GLY A 146 -10.96 31.80 -3.19
C GLY A 146 -10.14 31.22 -4.35
N ALA A 147 -8.93 30.76 -4.03
CA ALA A 147 -7.99 30.23 -5.02
C ALA A 147 -8.21 28.71 -5.25
N PRO A 148 -8.47 28.26 -6.49
CA PRO A 148 -8.71 26.85 -6.79
C PRO A 148 -7.55 25.93 -6.39
N GLU A 149 -6.32 26.37 -6.61
CA GLU A 149 -5.10 25.60 -6.29
C GLU A 149 -4.98 25.36 -4.79
N ARG A 150 -5.39 26.35 -3.97
CA ARG A 150 -5.39 26.23 -2.51
C ARG A 150 -6.42 25.22 -2.05
N PHE A 151 -7.60 25.19 -2.68
CA PHE A 151 -8.62 24.19 -2.39
C PHE A 151 -8.16 22.79 -2.80
N GLY A 152 -7.59 22.65 -4.00
CA GLY A 152 -7.02 21.39 -4.49
C GLY A 152 -5.92 20.85 -3.58
N ALA A 153 -5.00 21.69 -3.14
CA ALA A 153 -3.96 21.30 -2.17
C ALA A 153 -4.55 20.86 -0.83
N ALA A 154 -5.53 21.59 -0.30
CA ALA A 154 -6.20 21.21 0.94
C ALA A 154 -6.91 19.86 0.83
N ALA A 155 -7.60 19.61 -0.30
CA ALA A 155 -8.25 18.33 -0.55
C ALA A 155 -7.24 17.17 -0.63
N ALA A 156 -6.11 17.35 -1.34
CA ALA A 156 -5.08 16.33 -1.43
C ALA A 156 -4.44 16.01 -0.07
N ILE A 157 -4.16 17.03 0.77
CA ILE A 157 -3.66 16.82 2.13
C ILE A 157 -4.65 15.97 2.93
N LEU A 158 -5.91 16.41 3.01
CA LEU A 158 -6.95 15.77 3.81
C LEU A 158 -7.27 14.34 3.35
N LEU A 159 -7.35 14.11 2.03
CA LEU A 159 -7.61 12.77 1.49
C LEU A 159 -6.41 11.84 1.65
N GLY A 160 -5.19 12.34 1.52
CA GLY A 160 -3.99 11.55 1.81
C GLY A 160 -3.87 11.20 3.30
N ASP A 161 -4.24 12.12 4.21
CA ASP A 161 -4.30 11.86 5.65
C ASP A 161 -5.38 10.83 5.99
N MET A 162 -6.54 10.93 5.33
CA MET A 162 -7.64 9.98 5.50
C MET A 162 -7.23 8.57 5.06
N ALA A 163 -6.54 8.44 3.92
CA ALA A 163 -6.03 7.16 3.45
C ALA A 163 -5.07 6.51 4.47
N LEU A 164 -4.20 7.31 5.10
CA LEU A 164 -3.29 6.82 6.14
C LEU A 164 -4.04 6.36 7.40
N ALA A 165 -5.02 7.15 7.85
CA ALA A 165 -5.86 6.79 9.00
C ALA A 165 -6.66 5.49 8.72
N TRP A 166 -7.19 5.35 7.51
CA TRP A 166 -7.92 4.16 7.09
C TRP A 166 -7.04 2.93 6.91
N ALA A 167 -5.77 3.08 6.53
CA ALA A 167 -4.82 1.98 6.54
C ALA A 167 -4.70 1.40 7.96
N ASP A 168 -4.60 2.29 8.96
CA ASP A 168 -4.55 1.94 10.37
C ASP A 168 -5.83 1.25 10.87
N ASP A 169 -6.99 1.74 10.46
CA ASP A 169 -8.30 1.14 10.74
C ASP A 169 -8.41 -0.27 10.12
N MET A 170 -8.03 -0.42 8.86
CA MET A 170 -8.14 -1.69 8.13
C MET A 170 -7.24 -2.76 8.76
N LEU A 171 -5.99 -2.41 9.13
CA LEU A 171 -5.09 -3.33 9.81
C LEU A 171 -5.63 -3.77 11.18
N ARG A 172 -6.09 -2.81 12.00
CA ARG A 172 -6.62 -3.11 13.34
C ARG A 172 -7.94 -3.88 13.29
N GLY A 173 -8.77 -3.58 12.30
CA GLY A 173 -10.06 -4.24 12.05
C GLY A 173 -9.97 -5.54 11.26
N ALA A 174 -8.77 -5.97 10.84
CA ALA A 174 -8.59 -7.14 9.98
C ALA A 174 -9.07 -8.46 10.62
N GLY A 175 -9.18 -8.51 11.95
CA GLY A 175 -9.57 -9.71 12.69
C GLY A 175 -8.40 -10.67 12.97
N LEU A 176 -7.16 -10.16 12.94
CA LEU A 176 -5.98 -10.92 13.36
C LEU A 176 -6.05 -11.25 14.85
N ARG A 177 -5.41 -12.36 15.25
CA ARG A 177 -5.26 -12.66 16.68
C ARG A 177 -4.47 -11.54 17.38
N PRO A 178 -4.78 -11.21 18.65
CA PRO A 178 -4.15 -10.08 19.34
C PRO A 178 -2.61 -10.13 19.39
N ASP A 179 -2.02 -11.32 19.55
CA ASP A 179 -0.57 -11.49 19.56
C ASP A 179 0.05 -11.31 18.17
N VAL A 180 -0.65 -11.71 17.11
CA VAL A 180 -0.25 -11.53 15.70
C VAL A 180 -0.33 -10.04 15.33
N LEU A 181 -1.45 -9.39 15.65
CA LEU A 181 -1.64 -7.95 15.44
C LEU A 181 -0.54 -7.14 16.13
N ARG A 182 -0.21 -7.46 17.39
CA ARG A 182 0.87 -6.78 18.12
C ARG A 182 2.23 -6.91 17.42
N ARG A 183 2.55 -8.07 16.84
CA ARG A 183 3.79 -8.25 16.06
C ARG A 183 3.75 -7.45 14.76
N ALA A 184 2.63 -7.49 14.05
CA ALA A 184 2.45 -6.74 12.81
C ALA A 184 2.56 -5.23 13.05
N LEU A 185 1.97 -4.71 14.12
CA LEU A 185 2.02 -3.29 14.47
C LEU A 185 3.45 -2.77 14.73
N ALA A 186 4.37 -3.60 15.21
CA ALA A 186 5.77 -3.19 15.40
C ALA A 186 6.46 -2.93 14.05
N VAL A 187 6.28 -3.83 13.09
CA VAL A 187 6.83 -3.69 11.73
C VAL A 187 6.13 -2.55 10.98
N TRP A 188 4.80 -2.46 11.11
CA TRP A 188 3.98 -1.40 10.53
C TRP A 188 4.43 0.00 10.98
N GLN A 189 4.74 0.18 12.26
CA GLN A 189 5.25 1.45 12.78
C GLN A 189 6.60 1.81 12.17
N ALA A 190 7.55 0.87 12.15
CA ALA A 190 8.88 1.09 11.57
C ALA A 190 8.79 1.47 10.09
N MET A 191 8.04 0.69 9.29
CA MET A 191 7.84 0.92 7.86
C MET A 191 7.29 2.32 7.57
N ARG A 192 6.30 2.80 8.33
CA ARG A 192 5.76 4.16 8.14
C ARG A 192 6.77 5.24 8.49
N THR A 193 7.53 5.07 9.57
CA THR A 193 8.60 6.02 9.94
C THR A 193 9.66 6.10 8.84
N GLU A 194 10.07 4.96 8.29
CA GLU A 194 11.04 4.88 7.19
C GLU A 194 10.50 5.51 5.90
N LEU A 195 9.25 5.24 5.55
CA LEU A 195 8.58 5.86 4.39
C LEU A 195 8.57 7.39 4.47
N PHE A 196 8.05 7.95 5.57
CA PHE A 196 7.97 9.41 5.72
C PHE A 196 9.36 10.05 5.87
N GLY A 197 10.29 9.37 6.55
CA GLY A 197 11.68 9.80 6.62
C GLY A 197 12.33 9.84 5.24
N GLY A 198 12.11 8.81 4.42
CA GLY A 198 12.58 8.74 3.03
C GLY A 198 12.01 9.87 2.17
N GLN A 199 10.70 10.14 2.26
CA GLN A 199 10.06 11.24 1.55
C GLN A 199 10.63 12.60 1.95
N TYR A 200 10.83 12.83 3.26
CA TYR A 200 11.43 14.07 3.74
C TYR A 200 12.87 14.25 3.21
N LEU A 201 13.66 13.17 3.22
CA LEU A 201 15.02 13.21 2.70
C LEU A 201 15.06 13.50 1.19
N ASP A 202 14.08 13.03 0.43
CA ASP A 202 13.94 13.33 -1.01
C ASP A 202 13.71 14.83 -1.23
N VAL A 203 12.69 15.40 -0.58
CA VAL A 203 12.40 16.84 -0.63
C VAL A 203 13.59 17.68 -0.16
N LEU A 204 14.28 17.25 0.91
CA LEU A 204 15.46 17.94 1.41
C LEU A 204 16.63 17.91 0.41
N THR A 205 16.82 16.78 -0.27
CA THR A 205 17.88 16.59 -1.27
C THR A 205 17.65 17.51 -2.47
N GLN A 206 16.42 17.56 -2.97
CA GLN A 206 16.01 18.49 -4.02
C GLN A 206 16.20 19.96 -3.60
N ALA A 207 15.79 20.32 -2.38
CA ALA A 207 15.93 21.68 -1.85
C ALA A 207 17.40 22.11 -1.68
N ARG A 208 18.30 21.16 -1.40
CA ARG A 208 19.75 21.41 -1.29
C ARG A 208 20.47 21.41 -2.64
N GLY A 209 19.84 20.88 -3.69
CA GLY A 209 20.50 20.63 -4.97
C GLY A 209 21.63 19.60 -4.86
N ASP A 210 21.50 18.62 -3.95
CA ASP A 210 22.49 17.55 -3.77
C ASP A 210 22.21 16.43 -4.78
N ASP A 211 23.06 16.31 -5.81
CA ASP A 211 22.97 15.32 -6.88
C ASP A 211 23.91 14.13 -6.68
N SER A 212 24.43 13.95 -5.46
CA SER A 212 25.37 12.86 -5.15
C SER A 212 24.73 11.47 -5.23
N PRO A 213 25.45 10.44 -5.70
CA PRO A 213 24.99 9.05 -5.67
C PRO A 213 24.60 8.58 -4.27
N GLU A 214 25.29 9.05 -3.24
CA GLU A 214 25.01 8.69 -1.85
C GLU A 214 23.66 9.25 -1.36
N ALA A 215 23.31 10.47 -1.79
CA ALA A 215 22.01 11.05 -1.49
C ALA A 215 20.89 10.27 -2.20
N ALA A 216 21.06 9.98 -3.49
CA ALA A 216 20.12 9.18 -4.28
C ALA A 216 19.89 7.79 -3.66
N LEU A 217 20.96 7.05 -3.35
CA LEU A 217 20.87 5.71 -2.75
C LEU A 217 20.21 5.71 -1.36
N ARG A 218 20.39 6.79 -0.59
CA ARG A 218 19.74 6.95 0.71
C ARG A 218 18.23 7.17 0.56
N VAL A 219 17.82 7.97 -0.42
CA VAL A 219 16.40 8.14 -0.77
C VAL A 219 15.81 6.81 -1.23
N ASP A 220 16.47 6.11 -2.16
CA ASP A 220 16.02 4.81 -2.68
C ASP A 220 15.82 3.78 -1.57
N ARG A 221 16.75 3.72 -0.62
CA ARG A 221 16.70 2.77 0.50
C ARG A 221 15.44 2.96 1.36
N TYR A 222 15.08 4.20 1.68
CA TYR A 222 13.98 4.46 2.62
C TYR A 222 12.64 4.72 1.94
N LYS A 223 12.61 5.52 0.86
CA LYS A 223 11.37 5.85 0.13
C LYS A 223 10.83 4.64 -0.63
N THR A 224 11.70 3.78 -1.14
CA THR A 224 11.30 2.66 -2.01
C THR A 224 11.58 1.30 -1.39
N ALA A 225 12.83 0.99 -1.04
CA ALA A 225 13.23 -0.38 -0.69
C ALA A 225 12.74 -0.85 0.69
N ALA A 226 12.75 0.01 1.71
CA ALA A 226 12.23 -0.34 3.04
C ALA A 226 10.69 -0.48 3.06
N TYR A 227 10.04 0.19 2.11
CA TYR A 227 8.58 0.30 2.02
C TYR A 227 7.95 -0.65 0.97
N THR A 228 8.75 -1.31 0.13
CA THR A 228 8.28 -2.18 -0.96
C THR A 228 8.85 -3.57 -0.81
#